data_AF-A0A075ANY1-F1
#
_entry.id   AF-A0A075ANY1-F1
#
_cell.length_a   1.000
_cell.length_b   1.000
_cell.length_c   1.000
_cell.angle_alpha   90.00
_cell.angle_beta   90.00
_cell.angle_gamma   90.00
#
_symmetry.space_group_name_H-M   'P 1'
#
loop_
_entity.id
_entity.type
_entity.pdbx_description
1 polymer ?
#
loop_
_entity_poly.entity_id
_entity_poly.type
_entity_poly.pdbx_seq_one_letter_code
_entity_poly.pdbx_strand_id
1 'polypeptide(L)'
;MRTEKFLSACAVGAWILHPDYFSACQSQNAFVDEEKYEWSAIWSPKISSLVNAPKYCRLMNKSRKVYENWNVLLLIDEKRLGGFKRLIELGGGYVSTSEDSSSFTHVITDTNSASALRIDAFKSRYPNAVIAKTDYISEFLINGDSFDPSYFIL
;
A
#
# COMPACT_ATOMS: atom_id res chain seq x y z
N MET A 1 -11.72 -3.45 -7.56
CA MET A 1 -10.66 -2.57 -8.14
C MET A 1 -9.35 -2.55 -7.34
N ARG A 2 -9.29 -3.07 -6.11
CA ARG A 2 -8.05 -3.26 -5.36
C ARG A 2 -7.26 -4.49 -5.88
N THR A 3 -6.59 -4.35 -7.01
CA THR A 3 -5.73 -5.40 -7.59
C THR A 3 -4.25 -5.13 -7.27
N GLU A 4 -3.39 -6.15 -7.35
CA GLU A 4 -1.93 -5.97 -7.18
C GLU A 4 -1.37 -4.94 -8.16
N LYS A 5 -1.82 -4.96 -9.42
CA LYS A 5 -1.42 -3.98 -10.43
C LYS A 5 -1.76 -2.54 -10.01
N PHE A 6 -2.98 -2.33 -9.51
CA PHE A 6 -3.42 -1.01 -9.04
C PHE A 6 -2.60 -0.55 -7.83
N LEU A 7 -2.47 -1.40 -6.80
CA LEU A 7 -1.73 -1.08 -5.59
C LEU A 7 -0.25 -0.80 -5.88
N SER A 8 0.37 -1.60 -6.76
CA SER A 8 1.76 -1.42 -7.16
C SER A 8 1.98 -0.10 -7.91
N ALA A 9 1.05 0.25 -8.81
CA ALA A 9 1.09 1.54 -9.52
C ALA A 9 0.97 2.72 -8.54
N CYS A 10 0.08 2.63 -7.55
CA CYS A 10 0.00 3.61 -6.47
C CYS A 10 1.32 3.69 -5.68
N ALA A 11 1.85 2.55 -5.22
CA ALA A 11 3.04 2.51 -4.37
C ALA A 11 4.26 3.21 -5.01
N VAL A 12 4.47 3.02 -6.31
CA VAL A 12 5.56 3.70 -7.05
C VAL A 12 5.24 5.15 -7.44
N GLY A 13 4.01 5.62 -7.22
CA GLY A 13 3.56 6.96 -7.58
C GLY A 13 3.32 7.15 -9.08
N ALA A 14 2.93 6.10 -9.79
CA ALA A 14 2.68 6.16 -11.24
C ALA A 14 1.40 6.94 -11.56
N TRP A 15 1.36 7.53 -12.76
CA TRP A 15 0.14 8.04 -13.34
C TRP A 15 -0.86 6.89 -13.60
N ILE A 16 -2.06 7.02 -13.04
CA ILE A 16 -3.19 6.13 -13.34
C ILE A 16 -4.23 6.99 -14.05
N LEU A 17 -4.43 6.76 -15.35
CA LEU A 17 -5.14 7.67 -16.24
C LEU A 17 -6.44 7.05 -16.78
N HIS A 18 -7.41 7.92 -17.08
CA HIS A 18 -8.59 7.58 -17.86
C HIS A 18 -8.20 7.25 -19.32
N PRO A 19 -8.84 6.27 -19.99
CA PRO A 19 -8.50 5.90 -21.37
C PRO A 19 -8.52 7.04 -22.39
N ASP A 20 -9.32 8.09 -22.14
CA ASP A 20 -9.38 9.28 -23.00
C ASP A 20 -8.05 10.02 -23.14
N TYR A 21 -7.09 9.77 -22.23
CA TYR A 21 -5.72 10.26 -22.37
C TYR A 21 -5.11 9.88 -23.72
N PHE A 22 -5.30 8.63 -24.15
CA PHE A 22 -4.74 8.17 -25.42
C PHE A 22 -5.42 8.81 -26.62
N SER A 23 -6.75 9.00 -26.56
CA SER A 23 -7.51 9.72 -27.59
C SER A 23 -7.02 11.17 -27.74
N ALA A 24 -6.73 11.83 -26.61
CA ALA A 24 -6.18 13.18 -26.60
C ALA A 24 -4.75 13.23 -27.16
N CYS A 25 -3.89 12.28 -26.76
CA CYS A 25 -2.54 12.20 -27.29
C CYS A 25 -2.53 11.96 -28.80
N GLN A 26 -3.40 11.07 -29.29
CA GLN A 26 -3.55 10.79 -30.71
C GLN A 26 -4.00 12.03 -31.48
N SER A 27 -4.98 12.77 -30.95
CA SER A 27 -5.51 13.98 -31.59
C SER A 27 -4.48 15.10 -31.69
N GLN A 28 -3.58 15.21 -30.70
CA GLN A 28 -2.52 16.23 -30.69
C GLN A 28 -1.19 15.74 -31.30
N ASN A 29 -1.12 14.46 -31.67
CA ASN A 29 0.11 13.79 -32.11
C ASN A 29 1.29 14.00 -31.14
N ALA A 30 1.01 14.02 -29.83
CA ALA A 30 1.97 14.27 -28.77
C ALA A 30 1.43 13.75 -27.43
N PHE A 31 2.31 13.51 -26.44
CA PHE A 31 1.86 13.31 -25.07
C PHE A 31 1.35 14.63 -24.50
N VAL A 32 0.13 14.60 -23.99
CA VAL A 32 -0.53 15.76 -23.37
C VAL A 32 -0.37 15.72 -21.86
N ASP A 33 -0.73 16.80 -21.18
CA ASP A 33 -0.73 16.87 -19.72
C ASP A 33 -1.61 15.77 -19.09
N GLU A 34 -0.97 14.88 -18.31
CA GLU A 34 -1.61 13.74 -17.66
C GLU A 34 -2.60 14.13 -16.56
N GLU A 35 -2.41 15.29 -15.90
CA GLU A 35 -3.21 15.66 -14.71
C GLU A 35 -4.70 15.78 -15.04
N LYS A 36 -5.04 16.20 -16.26
CA LYS A 36 -6.43 16.30 -16.75
C LYS A 36 -7.12 14.95 -16.89
N TYR A 37 -6.34 13.89 -17.03
CA TYR A 37 -6.80 12.53 -17.23
C TYR A 37 -6.53 11.63 -16.02
N GLU A 38 -5.97 12.18 -14.94
CA GLU A 38 -5.71 11.42 -13.71
C GLU A 38 -7.03 10.83 -13.16
N TRP A 39 -6.98 9.55 -12.82
CA TRP A 39 -8.14 8.83 -12.34
C TRP A 39 -8.66 9.46 -11.05
N SER A 40 -9.94 9.80 -11.04
CA SER A 40 -10.56 10.59 -9.97
C SER A 40 -12.06 10.29 -9.86
N ALA A 41 -12.70 10.87 -8.85
CA ALA A 41 -14.14 10.73 -8.61
C ALA A 41 -15.00 11.18 -9.81
N ILE A 42 -14.49 12.08 -10.64
CA ILE A 42 -15.16 12.57 -11.86
C ILE A 42 -15.40 11.40 -12.84
N TRP A 43 -14.39 10.53 -12.99
CA TRP A 43 -14.42 9.40 -13.91
C TRP A 43 -15.00 8.13 -13.30
N SER A 44 -15.04 8.03 -11.96
CA SER A 44 -15.49 6.82 -11.26
C SER A 44 -16.21 7.13 -9.95
N PRO A 45 -17.39 7.79 -10.03
CA PRO A 45 -18.11 8.28 -8.84
C PRO A 45 -18.61 7.17 -7.91
N LYS A 46 -18.74 5.93 -8.42
CA LYS A 46 -19.21 4.77 -7.64
C LYS A 46 -18.14 4.17 -6.71
N ILE A 47 -16.88 4.59 -6.79
CA ILE A 47 -15.74 3.96 -6.08
C ILE A 47 -14.94 5.03 -5.33
N SER A 48 -15.64 5.83 -4.52
CA SER A 48 -15.11 7.04 -3.89
C SER A 48 -13.95 6.83 -2.91
N SER A 49 -13.79 5.65 -2.32
CA SER A 49 -12.70 5.39 -1.37
C SER A 49 -11.34 5.17 -2.04
N LEU A 50 -11.31 4.80 -3.33
CA LEU A 50 -10.05 4.49 -4.04
C LEU A 50 -9.55 5.62 -4.93
N VAL A 51 -10.43 6.53 -5.34
CA VAL A 51 -10.15 7.51 -6.40
C VAL A 51 -9.08 8.53 -6.03
N ASN A 52 -8.83 8.78 -4.75
CA ASN A 52 -7.81 9.74 -4.32
C ASN A 52 -6.43 9.09 -4.13
N ALA A 53 -6.37 7.75 -3.99
CA ALA A 53 -5.13 7.04 -3.72
C ALA A 53 -4.04 7.28 -4.78
N PRO A 54 -4.32 7.25 -6.10
CA PRO A 54 -3.28 7.45 -7.12
C PRO A 54 -2.63 8.83 -7.01
N LYS A 55 -3.46 9.88 -6.93
CA LYS A 55 -3.00 11.26 -6.82
C LYS A 55 -2.22 11.48 -5.52
N TYR A 56 -2.74 10.99 -4.40
CA TYR A 56 -2.06 11.06 -3.11
C TYR A 56 -0.68 10.42 -3.17
N CYS A 57 -0.58 9.18 -3.64
CA CYS A 57 0.68 8.45 -3.69
C CYS A 57 1.68 9.09 -4.66
N ARG A 58 1.22 9.59 -5.82
CA ARG A 58 2.07 10.31 -6.78
C ARG A 58 2.64 11.59 -6.18
N LEU A 59 1.82 12.38 -5.49
CA LEU A 59 2.27 13.61 -4.84
C LEU A 59 3.21 13.31 -3.68
N MET A 60 2.92 12.29 -2.86
CA MET A 60 3.82 11.86 -1.79
C MET A 60 5.19 11.44 -2.33
N ASN A 61 5.22 10.64 -3.40
CA ASN A 61 6.45 10.15 -4.04
C ASN A 61 7.37 11.25 -4.59
N LYS A 62 6.95 12.52 -4.62
CA LYS A 62 7.83 13.66 -4.93
C LYS A 62 8.76 14.04 -3.78
N SER A 63 8.40 13.70 -2.54
CA SER A 63 9.18 14.03 -1.34
C SER A 63 9.65 12.79 -0.58
N ARG A 64 8.81 11.76 -0.47
CA ARG A 64 9.12 10.51 0.23
C ARG A 64 8.38 9.32 -0.35
N LYS A 65 8.89 8.11 -0.13
CA LYS A 65 8.18 6.88 -0.51
C LYS A 65 7.03 6.57 0.46
N VAL A 66 5.99 5.88 -0.01
CA VAL A 66 4.77 5.66 0.80
C VAL A 66 5.07 4.87 2.08
N TYR A 67 5.86 3.82 1.95
CA TYR A 67 6.32 2.97 3.05
C TYR A 67 7.75 3.32 3.46
N GLU A 68 8.17 4.58 3.30
CA GLU A 68 9.47 5.03 3.77
C GLU A 68 9.59 4.77 5.29
N ASN A 69 10.75 4.26 5.70
CA ASN A 69 11.06 3.83 7.08
C ASN A 69 10.26 2.59 7.57
N TRP A 70 9.56 1.89 6.69
CA TRP A 70 8.96 0.62 7.06
C TRP A 70 10.04 -0.48 7.07
N ASN A 71 10.15 -1.18 8.18
CA ASN A 71 10.93 -2.41 8.32
C ASN A 71 9.97 -3.47 8.86
N VAL A 72 9.50 -4.34 7.97
CA VAL A 72 8.32 -5.17 8.17
C VAL A 72 8.71 -6.63 8.33
N LEU A 73 8.25 -7.26 9.40
CA LEU A 73 8.21 -8.72 9.51
C LEU A 73 6.89 -9.24 8.93
N LEU A 74 6.93 -9.97 7.82
CA LEU A 74 5.75 -10.59 7.20
C LEU A 74 5.61 -12.06 7.62
N LEU A 75 4.53 -12.37 8.33
CA LEU A 75 4.18 -13.70 8.83
C LEU A 75 2.83 -14.14 8.25
N ILE A 76 2.80 -14.40 6.96
CA ILE A 76 1.59 -14.76 6.20
C ILE A 76 1.84 -16.01 5.36
N ASP A 77 0.78 -16.56 4.77
CA ASP A 77 0.88 -17.69 3.84
C ASP A 77 1.87 -17.42 2.70
N GLU A 78 2.70 -18.42 2.38
CA GLU A 78 3.79 -18.32 1.41
C GLU A 78 3.30 -17.89 0.02
N LYS A 79 2.09 -18.28 -0.39
CA LYS A 79 1.51 -17.91 -1.69
C LYS A 79 1.22 -16.42 -1.80
N ARG A 80 0.97 -15.75 -0.67
CA ARG A 80 0.65 -14.31 -0.60
C ARG A 80 1.89 -13.45 -0.38
N LEU A 81 2.96 -14.04 0.17
CA LEU A 81 4.20 -13.36 0.56
C LEU A 81 4.78 -12.53 -0.58
N GLY A 82 4.90 -13.12 -1.78
CA GLY A 82 5.50 -12.43 -2.93
C GLY A 82 4.79 -11.12 -3.31
N GLY A 83 3.45 -11.10 -3.24
CA GLY A 83 2.65 -9.91 -3.58
C GLY A 83 2.81 -8.79 -2.56
N PHE A 84 2.73 -9.12 -1.27
CA PHE A 84 2.91 -8.12 -0.20
C PHE A 84 4.35 -7.61 -0.12
N LYS A 85 5.33 -8.52 -0.25
CA LYS A 85 6.75 -8.14 -0.28
C LYS A 85 7.02 -7.12 -1.37
N ARG A 86 6.61 -7.44 -2.61
CA ARG A 86 6.77 -6.53 -3.75
C ARG A 86 6.08 -5.20 -3.52
N LEU A 87 4.85 -5.19 -3.01
CA LEU A 87 4.11 -3.95 -2.75
C LEU A 87 4.84 -3.03 -1.76
N ILE A 88 5.32 -3.59 -0.65
CA ILE A 88 6.05 -2.83 0.38
C ILE A 88 7.37 -2.29 -0.18
N GLU A 89 8.14 -3.13 -0.87
CA GLU A 89 9.44 -2.75 -1.44
C GLU A 89 9.31 -1.68 -2.54
N LEU A 90 8.29 -1.78 -3.40
CA LEU A 90 7.98 -0.76 -4.41
C LEU A 90 7.64 0.60 -3.77
N GLY A 91 6.96 0.57 -2.62
CA GLY A 91 6.68 1.76 -1.83
C GLY A 91 7.81 2.17 -0.89
N GLY A 92 9.01 1.61 -1.02
CA GLY A 92 10.22 2.05 -0.29
C GLY A 92 10.42 1.45 1.11
N GLY A 93 9.65 0.43 1.48
CA GLY A 93 9.84 -0.32 2.72
C GLY A 93 10.79 -1.52 2.56
N TYR A 94 11.19 -2.10 3.69
CA TYR A 94 11.97 -3.34 3.76
C TYR A 94 11.13 -4.47 4.36
N VAL A 95 11.34 -5.69 3.87
CA VAL A 95 10.60 -6.87 4.30
C VAL A 95 11.54 -7.99 4.73
N SER A 96 11.37 -8.45 5.97
CA SER A 96 11.91 -9.71 6.47
C SER A 96 10.83 -10.76 6.60
N THR A 97 11.22 -12.02 6.38
CA THR A 97 10.38 -13.21 6.63
C THR A 97 10.92 -14.04 7.79
N SER A 98 12.07 -13.67 8.35
CA SER A 98 12.63 -14.28 9.56
C SER A 98 12.60 -13.31 10.74
N GLU A 99 12.45 -13.89 11.93
CA GLU A 99 12.47 -13.18 13.21
C GLU A 99 13.89 -12.87 13.72
N ASP A 100 14.90 -12.99 12.85
CA ASP A 100 16.32 -12.88 13.24
C ASP A 100 16.74 -11.43 13.54
N SER A 101 15.97 -10.45 13.05
CA SER A 101 16.22 -9.04 13.34
C SER A 101 15.63 -8.66 14.70
N SER A 102 16.37 -7.83 15.45
CA SER A 102 15.93 -7.32 16.74
C SER A 102 15.01 -6.10 16.64
N SER A 103 14.82 -5.53 15.45
CA SER A 103 13.98 -4.35 15.27
C SER A 103 13.09 -4.48 14.02
N PHE A 104 11.81 -4.23 14.21
CA PHE A 104 10.79 -4.08 13.18
C PHE A 104 9.90 -2.90 13.54
N THR A 105 9.44 -2.15 12.54
CA THR A 105 8.42 -1.12 12.75
C THR A 105 7.02 -1.70 12.63
N HIS A 106 6.86 -2.77 11.86
CA HIS A 106 5.59 -3.47 11.70
C HIS A 106 5.79 -4.99 11.74
N VAL A 107 4.85 -5.69 12.37
CA VAL A 107 4.69 -7.15 12.24
C VAL A 107 3.32 -7.39 11.63
N ILE A 108 3.28 -7.95 10.43
CA ILE A 108 2.05 -8.19 9.69
C ILE A 108 1.77 -9.68 9.65
N THR A 109 0.60 -10.08 10.13
CA THR A 109 0.20 -11.48 10.25
C THR A 109 -1.29 -11.67 9.92
N ASP A 110 -1.67 -12.90 9.61
CA ASP A 110 -3.07 -13.30 9.48
C ASP A 110 -3.72 -13.55 10.86
N THR A 111 -5.03 -13.35 10.94
CA THR A 111 -5.84 -13.58 12.16
C THR A 111 -6.57 -14.91 12.11
N ASN A 112 -5.83 -16.01 12.21
CA ASN A 112 -6.43 -17.32 12.46
C ASN A 112 -6.29 -17.69 13.94
N SER A 113 -7.08 -18.65 14.43
CA SER A 113 -7.12 -18.99 15.86
C SER A 113 -5.76 -19.44 16.42
N ALA A 114 -4.85 -19.93 15.56
CA ALA A 114 -3.49 -20.30 15.93
C ALA A 114 -2.55 -19.08 16.13
N SER A 115 -2.92 -17.89 15.63
CA SER A 115 -2.09 -16.68 15.73
C SER A 115 -2.32 -15.85 16.99
N ALA A 116 -3.42 -16.06 17.74
CA ALA A 116 -3.71 -15.29 18.97
C ALA A 116 -2.59 -15.38 20.03
N LEU A 117 -2.14 -16.60 20.38
CA LEU A 117 -1.03 -16.79 21.32
C LEU A 117 0.31 -16.25 20.78
N ARG A 118 0.49 -16.21 19.46
CA ARG A 118 1.68 -15.62 18.83
C ARG A 118 1.64 -14.09 18.86
N ILE A 119 0.47 -13.48 18.73
CA ILE A 119 0.31 -12.02 18.76
C ILE A 119 0.80 -11.45 20.10
N ASP A 120 0.43 -12.06 21.23
CA ASP A 120 0.90 -11.61 22.54
C ASP A 120 2.43 -11.75 22.69
N ALA A 121 2.99 -12.84 22.17
CA ALA A 121 4.44 -13.02 22.12
C ALA A 121 5.13 -11.94 21.26
N PHE A 122 4.56 -11.58 20.11
CA PHE A 122 5.07 -10.48 19.28
C PHE A 122 4.95 -9.13 19.95
N LYS A 123 3.86 -8.85 20.67
CA LYS A 123 3.69 -7.61 21.46
C LYS A 123 4.79 -7.50 22.50
N SER A 124 5.11 -8.60 23.18
CA SER A 124 6.19 -8.62 24.18
C SER A 124 7.57 -8.50 23.54
N ARG A 125 7.81 -9.16 22.40
CA ARG A 125 9.12 -9.17 21.73
C ARG A 125 9.43 -7.87 20.99
N TYR A 126 8.42 -7.25 20.41
CA TYR A 126 8.54 -6.04 19.59
C TYR A 126 7.59 -4.94 20.11
N PRO A 127 7.80 -4.42 21.33
CA PRO A 127 6.85 -3.52 22.00
C PRO A 127 6.64 -2.17 21.27
N ASN A 128 7.56 -1.80 20.38
CA ASN A 128 7.48 -0.58 19.58
C ASN A 128 6.97 -0.82 18.14
N ALA A 129 6.71 -2.09 17.77
CA ALA A 129 6.22 -2.42 16.45
C ALA A 129 4.69 -2.37 16.40
N VAL A 130 4.15 -1.90 15.28
CA VAL A 130 2.73 -2.03 14.98
C VAL A 130 2.45 -3.48 14.57
N ILE A 131 1.64 -4.19 15.36
CA ILE A 131 1.23 -5.56 15.06
C ILE A 131 -0.16 -5.51 14.45
N ALA A 132 -0.28 -5.91 13.18
CA ALA A 132 -1.50 -5.66 12.41
C ALA A 132 -1.84 -6.76 11.41
N LYS A 133 -3.10 -6.73 10.95
CA LYS A 133 -3.62 -7.55 9.85
C LYS A 133 -2.99 -7.15 8.51
N THR A 134 -3.02 -8.05 7.54
CA THR A 134 -2.55 -7.78 6.17
C THR A 134 -3.19 -6.57 5.50
N ASP A 135 -4.46 -6.30 5.82
CA ASP A 135 -5.22 -5.22 5.19
C ASP A 135 -4.65 -3.83 5.54
N TYR A 136 -3.96 -3.71 6.68
CA TYR A 136 -3.24 -2.50 7.12
C TYR A 136 -2.38 -1.93 5.99
N ILE A 137 -1.63 -2.78 5.29
CA ILE A 137 -0.69 -2.37 4.24
C ILE A 137 -1.43 -1.63 3.11
N SER A 138 -2.53 -2.22 2.64
CA SER A 138 -3.29 -1.66 1.52
C SER A 138 -4.13 -0.44 1.93
N GLU A 139 -4.67 -0.44 3.15
CA GLU A 139 -5.51 0.64 3.65
C GLU A 139 -4.69 1.87 4.00
N PHE A 140 -3.47 1.70 4.51
CA PHE A 140 -2.52 2.79 4.70
C PHE A 140 -2.21 3.49 3.36
N LEU A 141 -1.91 2.70 2.31
CA LEU A 141 -1.61 3.23 0.98
C LEU A 141 -2.80 3.97 0.35
N ILE A 142 -4.02 3.47 0.55
CA ILE A 142 -5.22 4.01 -0.08
C ILE A 142 -5.72 5.27 0.61
N ASN A 143 -5.80 5.24 1.94
CA ASN A 143 -6.45 6.30 2.71
C ASN A 143 -5.46 7.39 3.15
N GLY A 144 -4.16 7.10 3.17
CA GLY A 144 -3.14 8.09 3.47
C GLY A 144 -3.39 8.79 4.80
N ASP A 145 -3.59 10.11 4.75
CA ASP A 145 -3.80 10.95 5.95
C ASP A 145 -5.15 10.66 6.65
N SER A 146 -6.10 10.03 5.95
CA SER A 146 -7.40 9.61 6.49
C SER A 146 -7.38 8.18 7.04
N PHE A 147 -6.22 7.53 7.09
CA PHE A 147 -6.10 6.16 7.55
C PHE A 147 -6.27 6.05 9.08
N ASP A 148 -7.26 5.28 9.52
CA ASP A 148 -7.43 4.90 10.92
C ASP A 148 -6.84 3.49 11.17
N PRO A 149 -5.70 3.38 11.87
CA PRO A 149 -5.03 2.10 12.09
C PRO A 149 -5.77 1.18 13.08
N SER A 150 -6.68 1.71 13.91
CA SER A 150 -7.28 0.97 15.03
C SER A 150 -8.06 -0.28 14.61
N TYR A 151 -8.66 -0.27 13.41
CA TYR A 151 -9.41 -1.41 12.86
C TYR A 151 -8.53 -2.61 12.46
N PHE A 152 -7.23 -2.37 12.32
CA PHE A 152 -6.28 -3.34 11.75
C PHE A 152 -5.22 -3.81 12.73
N ILE A 153 -4.97 -3.05 13.81
CA ILE A 153 -4.07 -3.44 14.89
C ILE A 153 -4.63 -4.64 15.65
N LEU A 154 -3.73 -5.53 16.08
CA LEU A 154 -4.01 -6.79 16.79
C LEU A 154 -3.58 -6.73 18.25
#